data_AF-T1WVN6-F1
#
_entry.id   AF-T1WVN6-F1
#
_cell.length_a   1.000
_cell.length_b   1.000
_cell.length_c   1.000
_cell.angle_alpha   90.00
_cell.angle_beta   90.00
_cell.angle_gamma   90.00
#
_symmetry.space_group_name_H-M   'P 1'
#
loop_
_entity.id
_entity.type
_entity.pdbx_description
1 polymer ?
#
loop_
_entity_poly.entity_id
_entity_poly.type
_entity_poly.pdbx_seq_one_letter_code
_entity_poly.pdbx_strand_id
1 'polypeptide(L)'
;EAAEAYSVLSDPQKRQQYDQFGFEGLNGSSGNPFGGGGFSMDDIFSMFGDVFGGHGGGGFGGFGGGSRQAPKYKGADLRLKVRLSLQEVATGVTKKFKVRKDVACEHCHGTGAEGGSGTETCPNCHGSGMEIRTQQSIFGMMQTQTTCHVCGGEGTVIKNKCTYCHGDGVVKGEEVVEINIPAGVAEGMVVNVPNKGNAGKHNGITGNIQVYIEEEDNDTFIRDGQNVIYNLLLDFPTAVLGGQVEIP
;
A
#
# COMPACT_ATOMS: atom_id res chain seq x y z
N GLU A 1 -18.66 -13.83 -8.71
CA GLU A 1 -19.85 -12.96 -8.80
C GLU A 1 -19.83 -11.95 -9.95
N ALA A 2 -19.01 -10.89 -9.99
CA ALA A 2 -19.08 -9.92 -11.10
C ALA A 2 -18.68 -10.47 -12.49
N ALA A 3 -17.75 -11.43 -12.54
CA ALA A 3 -17.33 -12.08 -13.79
C ALA A 3 -18.35 -13.11 -14.31
N GLU A 4 -19.11 -13.75 -13.41
CA GLU A 4 -20.12 -14.74 -13.78
C GLU A 4 -21.36 -14.06 -14.39
N ALA A 5 -21.75 -12.90 -13.84
CA ALA A 5 -22.85 -12.11 -14.38
C ALA A 5 -22.60 -11.64 -15.83
N TYR A 6 -21.35 -11.31 -16.18
CA TYR A 6 -21.01 -10.90 -17.55
C TYR A 6 -21.17 -12.07 -18.54
N SER A 7 -20.78 -13.28 -18.15
CA SER A 7 -20.82 -14.46 -19.01
C SER A 7 -22.24 -14.94 -19.36
N VAL A 8 -23.21 -14.66 -18.49
CA VAL A 8 -24.63 -15.02 -18.70
C VAL A 8 -25.32 -13.95 -19.55
N LEU A 9 -24.96 -12.68 -19.40
CA LEU A 9 -25.58 -11.57 -20.12
C LEU A 9 -24.98 -11.30 -21.50
N SER A 10 -23.77 -11.80 -21.78
CA SER A 10 -23.10 -11.63 -23.08
C SER A 10 -23.59 -12.58 -24.17
N ASP A 11 -24.26 -13.68 -23.81
CA ASP A 11 -24.76 -14.69 -24.75
C ASP A 11 -26.30 -14.65 -24.80
N PRO A 12 -26.90 -14.32 -25.95
CA PRO A 12 -28.36 -14.24 -26.11
C PRO A 12 -29.10 -15.52 -25.74
N GLN A 13 -28.51 -16.70 -25.97
CA GLN A 13 -29.17 -17.98 -25.69
C GLN A 13 -29.15 -18.34 -24.19
N LYS A 14 -28.03 -18.06 -23.50
CA LYS A 14 -27.92 -18.26 -22.05
C LYS A 14 -28.78 -17.29 -21.26
N ARG A 15 -28.85 -16.04 -21.73
CA ARG A 15 -29.77 -15.03 -21.18
C ARG A 15 -31.23 -15.48 -21.30
N GLN A 16 -31.62 -16.04 -22.44
CA GLN A 16 -32.99 -16.49 -22.67
C GLN A 16 -33.38 -17.68 -21.76
N GLN A 17 -32.43 -18.59 -21.48
CA GLN A 17 -32.65 -19.70 -20.53
C GLN A 17 -32.71 -19.22 -19.09
N TYR A 18 -31.87 -18.25 -18.70
CA TYR A 18 -31.90 -17.62 -17.39
C TYR A 18 -33.21 -16.84 -17.15
N ASP A 19 -33.67 -16.09 -18.16
CA ASP A 19 -34.91 -15.31 -18.10
C ASP A 19 -36.16 -16.19 -18.00
N GLN A 20 -36.12 -17.42 -18.53
CA GLN A 20 -37.26 -18.36 -18.46
C GLN A 20 -37.28 -19.25 -17.21
N PHE A 21 -36.12 -19.65 -16.68
CA PHE A 21 -36.04 -20.70 -15.65
C PHE A 21 -35.29 -20.28 -14.37
N GLY A 22 -34.79 -19.04 -14.30
CA GLY A 22 -34.04 -18.54 -13.15
C GLY A 22 -32.72 -19.28 -12.91
N PHE A 23 -32.02 -18.92 -11.83
CA PHE A 23 -30.68 -19.45 -11.50
C PHE A 23 -30.65 -20.99 -11.34
N GLU A 24 -31.79 -21.62 -11.03
CA GLU A 24 -31.93 -23.08 -10.91
C GLU A 24 -32.01 -23.80 -12.27
N GLY A 25 -32.35 -23.11 -13.37
CA GLY A 25 -32.35 -23.66 -14.72
C GLY A 25 -30.95 -24.00 -15.27
N LEU A 26 -29.89 -23.39 -14.71
CA LEU A 26 -28.50 -23.72 -15.03
C LEU A 26 -27.97 -24.93 -14.27
N ASN A 27 -28.66 -25.38 -13.20
CA ASN A 27 -28.15 -26.42 -12.30
C ASN A 27 -29.09 -27.62 -12.13
N GLY A 28 -30.25 -27.61 -12.81
CA GLY A 28 -31.32 -28.58 -12.58
C GLY A 28 -31.89 -29.20 -13.86
N SER A 29 -31.07 -29.90 -14.65
CA SER A 29 -31.58 -30.99 -15.47
C SER A 29 -30.53 -32.09 -15.62
N SER A 30 -30.83 -33.20 -14.95
CA SER A 30 -30.26 -34.52 -15.14
C SER A 30 -30.26 -34.91 -16.62
N GLY A 31 -29.15 -34.64 -17.29
CA GLY A 31 -28.91 -35.03 -18.67
C GLY A 31 -27.45 -34.77 -19.01
N ASN A 32 -26.58 -35.64 -18.49
CA ASN A 32 -25.15 -35.70 -18.78
C ASN A 32 -24.85 -35.39 -20.27
N PRO A 33 -24.34 -34.19 -20.63
CA PRO A 33 -23.85 -33.93 -21.98
C PRO A 33 -22.46 -34.57 -22.20
N PHE A 34 -21.82 -35.03 -21.12
CA PHE A 34 -20.52 -35.70 -21.11
C PHE A 34 -20.63 -37.21 -21.36
N GLY A 35 -21.37 -37.59 -22.41
CA GLY A 35 -21.61 -38.99 -22.76
C GLY A 35 -21.34 -39.27 -24.23
N GLY A 36 -20.06 -39.50 -24.57
CA GLY A 36 -19.66 -40.21 -25.78
C GLY A 36 -19.10 -39.33 -26.91
N GLY A 37 -17.78 -39.33 -27.04
CA GLY A 37 -17.07 -38.75 -28.18
C GLY A 37 -15.71 -38.20 -27.74
N GLY A 38 -14.64 -38.90 -28.13
CA GLY A 38 -13.29 -38.58 -27.70
C GLY A 38 -12.87 -37.16 -28.06
N PHE A 39 -12.58 -36.36 -27.03
CA PHE A 39 -11.78 -35.16 -27.16
C PHE A 39 -10.41 -35.50 -26.59
N SER A 40 -9.41 -35.58 -27.47
CA SER A 40 -8.02 -35.75 -27.09
C SER A 40 -7.54 -34.50 -26.35
N MET A 41 -6.62 -34.69 -25.40
CA MET A 41 -5.99 -33.63 -24.61
C MET A 41 -5.40 -32.50 -25.50
N ASP A 42 -5.04 -32.82 -26.75
CA ASP A 42 -4.55 -31.89 -27.76
C ASP A 42 -5.59 -30.84 -28.20
N ASP A 43 -6.89 -31.16 -28.19
CA ASP A 43 -7.96 -30.23 -28.59
C ASP A 43 -8.35 -29.24 -27.49
N ILE A 44 -8.07 -29.60 -26.22
CA ILE A 44 -8.22 -28.67 -25.09
C ILE A 44 -7.07 -27.64 -25.07
N PHE A 45 -5.87 -28.02 -25.52
CA PHE A 45 -4.72 -27.13 -25.59
C PHE A 45 -4.75 -26.20 -26.82
N SER A 46 -5.35 -26.62 -27.94
CA SER A 46 -5.53 -25.76 -29.11
C SER A 46 -6.59 -24.67 -28.88
N MET A 47 -7.71 -25.01 -28.23
CA MET A 47 -8.78 -24.04 -27.94
C MET A 47 -8.38 -23.00 -26.89
N PHE A 48 -7.44 -23.33 -26.00
CA PHE A 48 -6.85 -22.38 -25.04
C PHE A 48 -5.66 -21.60 -25.63
N GLY A 49 -5.09 -22.07 -26.75
CA GLY A 49 -4.01 -21.41 -27.49
C GLY A 49 -4.49 -20.22 -28.33
N ASP A 50 -5.71 -20.27 -28.87
CA ASP A 50 -6.24 -19.21 -29.74
C ASP A 50 -6.64 -17.91 -29.02
N VAL A 51 -6.78 -17.94 -27.69
CA VAL A 51 -7.03 -16.73 -26.89
C VAL A 51 -5.72 -16.03 -26.46
N PHE A 52 -4.58 -16.73 -26.52
CA PHE A 52 -3.28 -16.24 -26.04
C PHE A 52 -2.13 -16.36 -27.06
N GLY A 53 -2.40 -16.67 -28.33
CA GLY A 53 -1.36 -17.05 -29.28
C GLY A 53 -1.54 -16.50 -30.68
N GLY A 54 -1.34 -15.19 -30.86
CA GLY A 54 -1.55 -14.55 -32.16
C GLY A 54 -0.59 -13.40 -32.50
N HIS A 55 0.73 -13.61 -32.42
CA HIS A 55 1.78 -13.09 -33.33
C HIS A 55 3.15 -12.95 -32.64
N GLY A 56 4.16 -13.63 -33.18
CA GLY A 56 5.57 -13.27 -32.97
C GLY A 56 6.43 -14.43 -32.49
N GLY A 57 7.08 -15.10 -33.45
CA GLY A 57 7.87 -16.30 -33.23
C GLY A 57 9.01 -16.20 -32.21
N GLY A 58 9.34 -17.34 -31.63
CA GLY A 58 10.63 -17.57 -30.98
C GLY A 58 10.56 -18.46 -29.74
N GLY A 59 10.99 -19.71 -29.88
CA GLY A 59 11.66 -20.46 -28.82
C GLY A 59 10.88 -20.76 -27.54
N PHE A 60 10.31 -21.96 -27.46
CA PHE A 60 10.00 -22.64 -26.19
C PHE A 60 11.30 -23.00 -25.45
N GLY A 61 11.94 -21.98 -24.89
CA GLY A 61 13.19 -22.04 -24.14
C GLY A 61 13.35 -20.77 -23.31
N GLY A 62 12.38 -20.52 -22.42
CA GLY A 62 12.24 -19.23 -21.74
C GLY A 62 11.63 -19.31 -20.34
N PHE A 63 11.83 -20.41 -19.60
CA PHE A 63 11.64 -20.42 -18.14
C PHE A 63 12.98 -20.23 -17.41
N GLY A 64 13.83 -19.37 -17.98
CA GLY A 64 15.07 -18.91 -17.36
C GLY A 64 14.82 -17.61 -16.61
N GLY A 65 15.05 -17.64 -15.30
CA GLY A 65 15.45 -16.43 -14.56
C GLY A 65 14.35 -15.40 -14.35
N GLY A 66 13.28 -15.77 -13.65
CA GLY A 66 12.61 -14.79 -12.80
C GLY A 66 13.61 -14.35 -11.72
N SER A 67 14.45 -13.36 -12.05
CA SER A 67 15.25 -12.63 -11.07
C SER A 67 14.29 -12.13 -10.01
N ARG A 68 14.18 -12.86 -8.89
CA ARG A 68 13.42 -12.42 -7.73
C ARG A 68 14.07 -11.13 -7.30
N GLN A 69 13.45 -10.02 -7.69
CA GLN A 69 13.90 -8.69 -7.35
C GLN A 69 14.04 -8.65 -5.83
N ALA A 70 15.25 -8.32 -5.35
CA ALA A 70 15.55 -8.24 -3.94
C ALA A 70 14.45 -7.42 -3.24
N PRO A 71 13.97 -7.85 -2.06
CA PRO A 71 12.91 -7.14 -1.35
C PRO A 71 13.32 -5.69 -1.15
N LYS A 72 12.60 -4.76 -1.78
CA LYS A 72 12.81 -3.33 -1.55
C LYS A 72 12.27 -3.02 -0.17
N TYR A 73 13.17 -2.72 0.77
CA TYR A 73 12.79 -2.25 2.09
C TYR A 73 12.05 -0.93 1.96
N LYS A 74 10.77 -0.90 2.36
CA LYS A 74 10.03 0.35 2.50
C LYS A 74 10.04 0.74 3.97
N GLY A 75 10.41 1.97 4.26
CA GLY A 75 10.30 2.54 5.59
C GLY A 75 8.84 2.69 6.01
N ALA A 76 8.58 2.58 7.30
CA ALA A 76 7.23 2.70 7.85
C ALA A 76 6.68 4.13 7.70
N ASP A 77 5.39 4.23 7.39
CA ASP A 77 4.69 5.51 7.39
C ASP A 77 4.56 6.05 8.83
N LEU A 78 4.60 7.38 8.98
CA LEU A 78 4.39 8.07 10.25
C LEU A 78 3.02 8.73 10.27
N ARG A 79 2.37 8.79 11.43
CA ARG A 79 1.12 9.53 11.62
C ARG A 79 1.36 10.71 12.57
N LEU A 80 0.96 11.89 12.13
CA LEU A 80 1.02 13.12 12.92
C LEU A 80 -0.38 13.68 13.07
N LYS A 81 -0.73 14.12 14.28
CA LYS A 81 -1.93 14.91 14.52
C LYS A 81 -1.58 16.38 14.48
N VAL A 82 -2.31 17.15 13.70
CA VAL A 82 -2.09 18.59 13.56
C VAL A 82 -3.39 19.29 13.87
N ARG A 83 -3.32 20.18 14.86
CA ARG A 83 -4.40 21.08 15.21
C ARG A 83 -4.32 22.35 14.37
N LEU A 84 -5.46 22.73 13.81
CA LEU A 84 -5.61 23.90 12.98
C LEU A 84 -6.74 24.78 13.49
N SER A 85 -6.50 26.09 13.52
CA SER A 85 -7.56 27.04 13.78
C SER A 85 -8.47 27.20 12.56
N LEU A 86 -9.70 27.66 12.78
CA LEU A 86 -10.65 28.00 11.72
C LEU A 86 -10.05 28.86 10.62
N GLN A 87 -9.24 29.85 10.99
CA GLN A 87 -8.59 30.76 10.04
C GLN A 87 -7.55 30.02 9.19
N GLU A 88 -6.72 29.17 9.80
CA GLU A 88 -5.72 28.36 9.09
C GLU A 88 -6.37 27.38 8.12
N VAL A 89 -7.51 26.80 8.52
CA VAL A 89 -8.29 25.92 7.66
C VAL A 89 -8.88 26.70 6.47
N ALA A 90 -9.36 27.92 6.68
CA ALA A 90 -9.94 28.74 5.62
C ALA A 90 -8.91 29.22 4.60
N THR A 91 -7.71 29.62 5.03
CA THR A 91 -6.66 30.14 4.12
C THR A 91 -5.71 29.07 3.60
N GLY A 92 -5.64 27.92 4.26
CA GLY A 92 -4.51 26.99 4.13
C GLY A 92 -3.29 27.53 4.87
N VAL A 93 -2.39 26.63 5.26
CA VAL A 93 -1.19 26.99 6.02
C VAL A 93 -0.05 26.01 5.75
N THR A 94 1.17 26.52 5.79
CA THR A 94 2.39 25.69 5.78
C THR A 94 2.99 25.67 7.18
N LYS A 95 3.02 24.50 7.83
CA LYS A 95 3.58 24.32 9.17
C LYS A 95 4.85 23.47 9.12
N LYS A 96 5.82 23.80 9.97
CA LYS A 96 7.08 23.07 10.14
C LYS A 96 7.02 22.25 11.42
N PHE A 97 7.23 20.94 11.30
CA PHE A 97 7.20 20.00 12.43
C PHE A 97 8.56 19.37 12.62
N LYS A 98 9.05 19.35 13.86
CA LYS A 98 10.23 18.59 14.22
C LYS A 98 9.82 17.16 14.54
N VAL A 99 10.16 16.21 13.67
CA VAL A 99 9.71 14.82 13.76
C VAL A 99 10.90 13.92 14.10
N ARG A 100 10.73 13.07 15.11
CA ARG A 100 11.65 11.97 15.43
C ARG A 100 11.34 10.78 14.54
N LYS A 101 12.29 10.35 13.72
CA LYS A 101 12.10 9.25 12.77
C LYS A 101 13.39 8.50 12.47
N ASP A 102 13.29 7.38 11.78
CA ASP A 102 14.46 6.74 11.19
C ASP A 102 14.94 7.56 9.99
N VAL A 103 16.20 7.98 10.04
CA VAL A 103 16.90 8.70 8.97
C VAL A 103 17.99 7.81 8.39
N ALA A 104 18.37 8.06 7.15
CA ALA A 104 19.51 7.35 6.55
C ALA A 104 20.78 7.65 7.36
N CYS A 105 21.56 6.62 7.65
CA CYS A 105 22.81 6.78 8.39
C CYS A 105 23.80 7.61 7.56
N GLU A 106 24.31 8.71 8.12
CA GLU A 106 25.24 9.62 7.43
C GLU A 106 26.60 8.95 7.14
N HIS A 107 27.06 8.06 8.02
CA HIS A 107 28.37 7.39 7.87
C HIS A 107 28.43 6.39 6.73
N CYS A 108 27.34 5.66 6.49
CA CYS A 108 27.27 4.64 5.43
C CYS A 108 26.32 5.04 4.28
N HIS A 109 25.75 6.25 4.32
CA HIS A 109 24.74 6.75 3.38
C HIS A 109 23.64 5.73 3.09
N GLY A 110 23.07 5.12 4.13
CA GLY A 110 21.97 4.16 3.97
C GLY A 110 22.35 2.71 3.59
N THR A 111 23.60 2.45 3.20
CA THR A 111 24.02 1.10 2.74
C THR A 111 24.07 0.04 3.85
N GLY A 112 24.32 0.46 5.10
CA GLY A 112 24.56 -0.43 6.24
C GLY A 112 26.01 -0.91 6.37
N ALA A 113 26.88 -0.56 5.43
CA ALA A 113 28.26 -1.03 5.39
C ALA A 113 29.28 0.05 5.71
N GLU A 114 30.32 -0.31 6.46
CA GLU A 114 31.42 0.58 6.83
C GLU A 114 32.26 0.90 5.60
N GLY A 115 32.55 2.19 5.37
CA GLY A 115 33.41 2.65 4.27
C GLY A 115 32.95 2.24 2.87
N GLY A 116 31.66 1.92 2.69
CA GLY A 116 31.14 1.42 1.42
C GLY A 116 31.63 0.01 1.06
N SER A 117 32.12 -0.75 2.04
CA SER A 117 32.40 -2.18 1.84
C SER A 117 31.14 -2.86 1.29
N GLY A 118 31.23 -3.39 0.07
CA GLY A 118 30.05 -3.89 -0.64
C GLY A 118 29.36 -5.04 0.09
N THR A 119 28.12 -5.31 -0.33
CA THR A 119 27.43 -6.55 0.03
C THR A 119 28.02 -7.72 -0.76
N GLU A 120 28.10 -8.89 -0.15
CA GLU A 120 28.45 -10.14 -0.84
C GLU A 120 27.27 -11.11 -0.84
N THR A 121 27.24 -12.02 -1.80
CA THR A 121 26.23 -13.08 -1.84
C THR A 121 26.35 -13.95 -0.61
N CYS A 122 25.22 -14.19 0.07
CA CYS A 122 25.20 -15.00 1.28
C CYS A 122 25.75 -16.41 0.98
N PRO A 123 26.77 -16.89 1.70
CA PRO A 123 27.40 -18.18 1.42
C PRO A 123 26.50 -19.37 1.77
N ASN A 124 25.51 -19.18 2.66
CA ASN A 124 24.62 -20.26 3.11
C ASN A 124 23.43 -20.50 2.17
N CYS A 125 22.81 -19.44 1.66
CA CYS A 125 21.68 -19.55 0.75
C CYS A 125 22.02 -19.27 -0.72
N HIS A 126 23.28 -18.93 -1.01
CA HIS A 126 23.78 -18.59 -2.36
C HIS A 126 22.91 -17.54 -3.09
N GLY A 127 22.43 -16.54 -2.37
CA GLY A 127 21.59 -15.48 -2.94
C GLY A 127 20.08 -15.77 -2.90
N SER A 128 19.65 -16.98 -2.51
CA SER A 128 18.23 -17.33 -2.54
C SER A 128 17.41 -16.76 -1.37
N GLY A 129 18.07 -16.23 -0.33
CA GLY A 129 17.42 -15.69 0.88
C GLY A 129 16.77 -16.75 1.77
N MET A 130 16.71 -18.01 1.35
CA MET A 130 15.98 -19.08 2.01
C MET A 130 16.86 -20.32 2.18
N GLU A 131 16.61 -21.10 3.22
CA GLU A 131 17.26 -22.38 3.47
C GLU A 131 16.22 -23.50 3.59
N ILE A 132 16.57 -24.69 3.10
CA ILE A 132 15.70 -25.87 3.19
C ILE A 132 15.98 -26.56 4.52
N ARG A 133 15.03 -26.48 5.44
CA ARG A 133 15.11 -27.18 6.72
C ARG A 133 14.36 -28.50 6.61
N THR A 134 15.08 -29.61 6.74
CA THR A 134 14.47 -30.95 6.78
C THR A 134 14.20 -31.31 8.23
N GLN A 135 12.94 -31.58 8.58
CA GLN A 135 12.53 -32.01 9.91
C GLN A 135 11.85 -33.37 9.82
N GLN A 136 12.15 -34.24 10.79
CA GLN A 136 11.54 -35.56 10.87
C GLN A 136 10.16 -35.44 11.51
N SER A 137 9.12 -35.81 10.76
CA SER A 137 7.73 -35.83 11.17
C SER A 137 7.22 -37.27 11.28
N ILE A 138 6.05 -37.43 11.92
CA ILE A 138 5.34 -38.70 12.08
C ILE A 138 5.00 -39.33 10.71
N PHE A 139 4.94 -38.51 9.65
CA PHE A 139 4.68 -38.92 8.26
C PHE A 139 5.95 -39.05 7.40
N GLY A 140 7.14 -38.99 7.99
CA GLY A 140 8.43 -39.06 7.27
C GLY A 140 9.22 -37.76 7.28
N MET A 141 10.15 -37.60 6.34
CA MET A 141 11.00 -36.41 6.26
C MET A 141 10.25 -35.27 5.57
N MET A 142 9.92 -34.22 6.31
CA MET A 142 9.28 -33.02 5.77
C MET A 142 10.34 -31.95 5.51
N GLN A 143 10.41 -31.46 4.27
CA GLN A 143 11.26 -30.33 3.90
C GLN A 143 10.43 -29.05 3.94
N THR A 144 10.84 -28.10 4.79
CA THR A 144 10.20 -26.78 4.90
C THR A 144 11.19 -25.70 4.52
N GLN A 145 10.79 -24.80 3.63
CA GLN A 145 11.59 -23.64 3.26
C GLN A 145 11.47 -22.58 4.37
N THR A 146 12.59 -22.24 5.00
CA THR A 146 12.68 -21.21 6.05
C THR A 146 13.54 -20.05 5.55
N THR A 147 13.41 -18.85 6.13
CA THR A 147 14.31 -17.73 5.85
C THR A 147 15.74 -18.10 6.28
N CYS A 148 16.73 -17.74 5.45
CA CYS A 148 18.13 -18.02 5.76
C CYS A 148 18.55 -17.25 7.02
N HIS A 149 19.07 -17.96 8.03
CA HIS A 149 19.45 -17.36 9.32
C HIS A 149 20.61 -16.37 9.23
N VAL A 150 21.46 -16.46 8.20
CA VAL A 150 22.64 -15.58 8.02
C VAL A 150 22.27 -14.24 7.38
N CYS A 151 21.43 -14.25 6.35
CA CYS A 151 21.04 -13.03 5.61
C CYS A 151 19.63 -12.53 5.92
N GLY A 152 18.86 -13.23 6.77
CA GLY A 152 17.51 -12.83 7.15
C GLY A 152 16.49 -12.78 6.01
N GLY A 153 16.79 -13.35 4.84
CA GLY A 153 15.94 -13.24 3.65
C GLY A 153 16.53 -12.40 2.51
N GLU A 154 17.61 -11.65 2.75
CA GLU A 154 18.17 -10.70 1.77
C GLU A 154 18.92 -11.37 0.62
N GLY A 155 19.46 -12.56 0.85
CA GLY A 155 20.34 -13.24 -0.11
C GLY A 155 21.76 -12.65 -0.17
N THR A 156 22.00 -11.49 0.45
CA THR A 156 23.32 -10.89 0.58
C THR A 156 23.68 -10.67 2.06
N VAL A 157 24.96 -10.51 2.34
CA VAL A 157 25.49 -10.21 3.68
C VAL A 157 26.46 -9.04 3.58
N ILE A 158 26.46 -8.19 4.59
CA ILE A 158 27.40 -7.07 4.71
C ILE A 158 28.66 -7.58 5.40
N LYS A 159 29.82 -7.48 4.74
CA LYS A 159 31.11 -7.89 5.31
C LYS A 159 31.46 -7.09 6.55
N ASN A 160 31.61 -5.77 6.37
CA ASN A 160 31.92 -4.86 7.47
C ASN A 160 30.68 -4.02 7.76
N LYS A 161 29.92 -4.43 8.78
CA LYS A 161 28.76 -3.68 9.24
C LYS A 161 29.19 -2.30 9.70
N CYS A 162 28.43 -1.28 9.35
CA CYS A 162 28.66 0.06 9.83
C CYS A 162 28.57 0.10 11.36
N THR A 163 29.53 0.76 11.99
CA THR A 163 29.65 0.89 13.45
C THR A 163 28.51 1.70 14.09
N TYR A 164 27.90 2.63 13.34
CA TYR A 164 26.86 3.52 13.85
C TYR A 164 25.43 2.96 13.71
N CYS A 165 25.13 2.27 12.61
CA CYS A 165 23.81 1.67 12.37
C CYS A 165 23.80 0.14 12.54
N HIS A 166 24.93 -0.46 12.90
CA HIS A 166 25.12 -1.91 13.11
C HIS A 166 24.65 -2.80 11.94
N GLY A 167 24.65 -2.25 10.72
CA GLY A 167 24.20 -2.95 9.53
C GLY A 167 22.83 -2.51 8.98
N ASP A 168 22.00 -1.83 9.76
CA ASP A 168 20.61 -1.53 9.35
C ASP A 168 20.51 -0.44 8.26
N GLY A 169 21.54 0.40 8.11
CA GLY A 169 21.56 1.53 7.18
C GLY A 169 20.74 2.75 7.65
N VAL A 170 19.99 2.63 8.74
CA VAL A 170 19.18 3.72 9.31
C VAL A 170 19.54 3.96 10.77
N VAL A 171 19.34 5.19 11.23
CA VAL A 171 19.54 5.61 12.63
C VAL A 171 18.37 6.47 13.09
N LYS A 172 18.09 6.49 14.40
CA LYS A 172 17.07 7.41 14.96
C LYS A 172 17.60 8.84 14.93
N GLY A 173 16.85 9.75 14.31
CA GLY A 173 17.19 11.15 14.20
C GLY A 173 15.97 12.07 14.27
N GLU A 174 16.23 13.38 14.23
CA GLU A 174 15.21 14.42 14.16
C GLU A 174 15.33 15.17 12.84
N GLU A 175 14.23 15.33 12.10
CA GLU A 175 14.17 16.14 10.88
C GLU A 175 13.05 17.17 11.01
N VAL A 176 13.29 18.40 10.55
CA VAL A 176 12.22 19.40 10.41
C VAL A 176 11.56 19.20 9.05
N VAL A 177 10.30 18.78 9.07
CA VAL A 177 9.50 18.56 7.87
C VAL A 177 8.53 19.71 7.70
N GLU A 178 8.54 20.32 6.50
CA GLU A 178 7.58 21.31 6.09
C GLU A 178 6.37 20.62 5.44
N ILE A 179 5.18 20.91 5.96
CA ILE A 179 3.92 20.31 5.53
C ILE A 179 2.99 21.42 5.07
N ASN A 180 2.60 21.37 3.80
CA ASN A 180 1.59 22.25 3.23
C ASN A 180 0.22 21.61 3.45
N ILE A 181 -0.67 22.35 4.13
CA ILE A 181 -2.05 21.95 4.35
C ILE A 181 -2.94 22.88 3.51
N PRO A 182 -3.69 22.34 2.53
CA PRO A 182 -4.51 23.16 1.66
C PRO A 182 -5.69 23.78 2.42
N ALA A 183 -6.22 24.86 1.87
CA ALA A 183 -7.45 25.48 2.36
C ALA A 183 -8.64 24.52 2.24
N GLY A 184 -9.60 24.65 3.16
CA GLY A 184 -10.86 23.92 3.14
C GLY A 184 -10.77 22.47 3.65
N VAL A 185 -9.67 22.08 4.30
CA VAL A 185 -9.61 20.79 5.01
C VAL A 185 -10.69 20.71 6.09
N ALA A 186 -11.17 19.51 6.37
CA ALA A 186 -12.15 19.24 7.40
C ALA A 186 -11.54 18.37 8.48
N GLU A 187 -12.14 18.40 9.67
CA GLU A 187 -11.76 17.51 10.75
C GLU A 187 -11.85 16.04 10.33
N GLY A 188 -10.86 15.25 10.74
CA GLY A 188 -10.77 13.83 10.41
C GLY A 188 -10.16 13.54 9.04
N MET A 189 -9.88 14.55 8.21
CA MET A 189 -9.16 14.36 6.95
C MET A 189 -7.70 13.95 7.19
N VAL A 190 -7.16 13.14 6.27
CA VAL A 190 -5.76 12.72 6.28
C VAL A 190 -5.05 13.25 5.04
N VAL A 191 -4.07 14.13 5.24
CA VAL A 191 -3.19 14.62 4.19
C VAL A 191 -1.93 13.75 4.14
N ASN A 192 -1.63 13.15 2.99
CA ASN A 192 -0.46 12.29 2.84
C ASN A 192 0.71 13.05 2.23
N VAL A 193 1.83 13.10 2.93
CA VAL A 193 3.08 13.72 2.50
C VAL A 193 4.06 12.62 2.07
N PRO A 194 4.35 12.48 0.77
CA PRO A 194 5.14 11.38 0.26
C PRO A 194 6.61 11.47 0.67
N ASN A 195 7.27 10.32 0.86
CA ASN A 195 8.72 10.20 1.09
C ASN A 195 9.28 10.98 2.29
N LYS A 196 8.42 11.39 3.24
CA LYS A 196 8.83 12.10 4.46
C LYS A 196 8.76 11.27 5.73
N GLY A 197 8.27 10.03 5.64
CA GLY A 197 8.20 9.06 6.75
C GLY A 197 9.58 8.49 7.12
N ASN A 198 9.59 7.31 7.73
CA ASN A 198 10.83 6.64 8.13
C ASN A 198 11.65 6.22 6.90
N ALA A 199 12.97 6.33 6.98
CA ALA A 199 13.87 5.79 5.97
C ALA A 199 13.77 4.25 5.90
N GLY A 200 13.87 3.70 4.69
CA GLY A 200 13.97 2.26 4.50
C GLY A 200 15.39 1.76 4.78
N LYS A 201 15.52 0.55 5.33
CA LYS A 201 16.82 -0.12 5.49
C LYS A 201 17.52 -0.34 4.15
N HIS A 202 18.85 -0.41 4.15
CA HIS A 202 19.66 -0.74 2.96
C HIS A 202 19.32 0.08 1.70
N ASN A 203 19.29 1.41 1.81
CA ASN A 203 18.84 2.31 0.73
C ASN A 203 17.42 2.03 0.23
N GLY A 204 16.57 1.57 1.14
CA GLY A 204 15.16 1.37 0.92
C GLY A 204 14.39 2.66 0.67
N ILE A 205 13.16 2.53 0.18
CA ILE A 205 12.27 3.65 -0.11
C ILE A 205 11.76 4.22 1.22
N THR A 206 11.81 5.53 1.39
CA THR A 206 11.24 6.22 2.56
C THR A 206 9.72 6.06 2.60
N GLY A 207 9.17 5.86 3.79
CA GLY A 207 7.72 5.89 4.02
C GLY A 207 7.12 7.29 3.83
N ASN A 208 5.83 7.42 4.10
CA ASN A 208 5.10 8.68 4.02
C ASN A 208 4.80 9.25 5.42
N ILE A 209 4.39 10.51 5.48
CA ILE A 209 3.76 11.09 6.68
C ILE A 209 2.26 11.28 6.38
N GLN A 210 1.42 10.66 7.19
CA GLN A 210 -0.03 10.87 7.20
C GLN A 210 -0.35 11.91 8.27
N VAL A 211 -0.86 13.06 7.84
CA VAL A 211 -1.21 14.19 8.69
C VAL A 211 -2.71 14.14 8.94
N TYR A 212 -3.09 13.78 10.15
CA TYR A 212 -4.46 13.78 10.62
C TYR A 212 -4.82 15.18 11.11
N ILE A 213 -5.86 15.76 10.52
CA ILE A 213 -6.31 17.12 10.82
C ILE A 213 -7.33 17.07 11.96
N GLU A 214 -7.04 17.82 13.02
CA GLU A 214 -7.96 18.15 14.12
C GLU A 214 -8.26 19.65 14.04
N GLU A 215 -9.53 20.01 14.09
CA GLU A 215 -9.94 21.42 14.13
C GLU A 215 -9.90 21.89 15.59
N GLU A 216 -9.38 23.09 15.83
CA GLU A 216 -9.46 23.72 17.14
C GLU A 216 -10.80 24.41 17.29
N ASP A 217 -11.48 24.13 18.40
CA ASP A 217 -12.70 24.84 18.78
C ASP A 217 -12.44 26.36 18.83
N ASN A 218 -13.40 27.13 18.34
CA ASN A 218 -13.36 28.59 18.33
C ASN A 218 -14.51 29.15 19.16
N ASP A 219 -14.22 30.08 20.05
CA ASP A 219 -15.21 30.66 20.95
C ASP A 219 -16.19 31.60 20.24
N THR A 220 -15.78 32.17 19.11
CA THR A 220 -16.54 33.17 18.35
C THR A 220 -17.38 32.52 17.26
N PHE A 221 -16.80 31.55 16.55
CA PHE A 221 -17.38 30.97 15.35
C PHE A 221 -17.57 29.46 15.50
N ILE A 222 -18.71 28.95 15.06
CA ILE A 222 -19.00 27.52 14.99
C ILE A 222 -18.97 27.11 13.52
N ARG A 223 -18.12 26.14 13.17
CA ARG A 223 -18.11 25.58 11.83
C ARG A 223 -19.18 24.50 11.69
N ASP A 224 -19.97 24.58 10.63
CA ASP A 224 -20.87 23.50 10.22
C ASP A 224 -20.62 23.18 8.73
N GLY A 225 -19.69 22.24 8.52
CA GLY A 225 -19.23 21.85 7.19
C GLY A 225 -18.59 23.01 6.42
N GLN A 226 -19.34 23.55 5.44
CA GLN A 226 -18.93 24.71 4.64
C GLN A 226 -19.45 26.04 5.20
N ASN A 227 -20.26 26.01 6.25
CA ASN A 227 -20.83 27.20 6.87
C ASN A 227 -20.03 27.60 8.11
N VAL A 228 -20.04 28.91 8.38
CA VAL A 228 -19.53 29.49 9.62
C VAL A 228 -20.69 30.21 10.30
N ILE A 229 -20.97 29.84 11.55
CA ILE A 229 -22.08 30.33 12.35
C ILE A 229 -21.52 31.25 13.43
N TYR A 230 -22.04 32.47 13.50
CA TYR A 230 -21.73 33.44 14.54
C TYR A 230 -23.00 33.72 15.36
N ASN A 231 -22.92 33.50 16.67
CA ASN A 231 -24.03 33.75 17.58
C ASN A 231 -24.00 35.20 18.08
N LEU A 232 -24.70 36.09 17.38
CA LEU A 232 -24.83 37.48 17.79
C LEU A 232 -25.86 37.62 18.92
N LEU A 233 -25.38 38.01 20.11
CA LEU A 233 -26.24 38.40 21.22
C LEU A 233 -26.67 39.86 21.05
N LEU A 234 -27.97 40.08 20.85
CA LEU A 234 -28.56 41.41 20.71
C LEU A 234 -29.22 41.85 22.01
N ASP A 235 -29.12 43.14 22.32
CA ASP A 235 -29.93 43.76 23.35
C ASP A 235 -31.37 43.97 22.86
N PHE A 236 -32.31 43.95 23.81
CA PHE A 236 -33.75 44.01 23.49
C PHE A 236 -34.15 45.26 22.69
N PRO A 237 -33.65 46.49 22.99
CA PRO A 237 -33.97 47.67 22.20
C PRO A 237 -33.58 47.54 20.72
N THR A 238 -32.36 47.06 20.44
CA THR A 238 -31.89 46.86 19.06
C THR A 238 -32.70 45.79 18.33
N ALA A 239 -33.11 44.73 19.02
CA ALA A 239 -33.96 43.69 18.45
C ALA A 239 -35.37 44.19 18.07
N VAL A 240 -35.95 45.11 18.84
CA VAL A 240 -37.31 45.64 18.62
C VAL A 240 -37.33 46.82 17.65
N LEU A 241 -36.38 47.75 17.80
CA LEU A 241 -36.35 49.01 17.06
C LEU A 241 -35.54 48.92 15.76
N GLY A 242 -34.72 47.88 15.61
CA GLY A 242 -33.73 47.78 14.55
C GLY A 242 -32.48 48.63 14.84
N GLY A 243 -31.38 48.30 14.17
CA GLY A 243 -30.10 48.98 14.33
C GLY A 243 -29.05 48.40 13.38
N GLN A 244 -27.82 48.89 13.51
CA GLN A 244 -26.65 48.37 12.80
C GLN A 244 -25.66 47.80 13.80
N VAL A 245 -25.06 46.66 13.45
CA VAL A 245 -24.11 45.92 14.27
C VAL A 245 -23.02 45.39 13.34
N GLU A 246 -21.77 45.53 13.77
CA GLU A 246 -20.62 45.00 13.04
C GLU A 246 -20.44 43.52 13.40
N ILE A 247 -20.21 42.70 12.37
CA ILE A 247 -19.91 41.26 12.51
C ILE A 247 -18.40 41.08 12.30
N PRO A 248 -17.72 40.33 13.19
CA PRO A 248 -16.27 40.08 13.10
C PRO A 248 -15.86 39.23 11.89
#